data_AF-A0A7V8RU47-F1
#
_entry.id   AF-A0A7V8RU47-F1
#
_cell.length_a   1.000
_cell.length_b   1.000
_cell.length_c   1.000
_cell.angle_alpha   90.00
_cell.angle_beta   90.00
_cell.angle_gamma   90.00
#
_symmetry.space_group_name_H-M   'P 1'
#
loop_
_entity.id
_entity.type
_entity.pdbx_description
1 polymer ?
#
loop_
_entity_poly.entity_id
_entity_poly.type
_entity_poly.pdbx_seq_one_letter_code
_entity_poly.pdbx_strand_id
1 'polypeptide(L)'
;MSYSGAVSPLKVSPREAVERDELPTFEFTGAEVVAEIRRLALRFPDQEAECKYVGKDDRPCCIGGRALANLGVPLSLLIQAEGTALDTVMSRLRITATQWQRSWARSTQANQDNGMAWGRAVSTADFYHSGSAVTA
;
A
#
# COMPACT_ATOMS: atom_id res chain seq x y z
N MET A 1 27.04 -31.53 -47.16
CA MET A 1 26.02 -30.61 -46.58
C MET A 1 25.29 -31.43 -45.53
N SER A 2 25.72 -31.42 -44.26
CA SER A 2 25.28 -30.51 -43.17
C SER A 2 23.75 -30.57 -43.01
N TYR A 3 23.13 -30.95 -41.89
CA TYR A 3 23.42 -30.61 -40.50
C TYR A 3 23.03 -31.74 -39.54
N SER A 4 23.88 -31.95 -38.54
CA SER A 4 23.54 -32.59 -37.26
C SER A 4 22.87 -31.54 -36.37
N GLY A 5 21.82 -31.91 -35.64
CA GLY A 5 21.09 -30.98 -34.77
C GLY A 5 20.20 -31.71 -33.78
N ALA A 6 20.82 -32.36 -32.78
CA ALA A 6 20.11 -32.82 -31.60
C ALA A 6 19.62 -31.60 -30.80
N VAL A 7 18.31 -31.51 -30.60
CA VAL A 7 17.70 -30.44 -29.79
C VAL A 7 17.83 -30.84 -28.32
N SER A 8 18.72 -30.16 -27.60
CA SER A 8 18.85 -30.31 -26.14
C SER A 8 17.55 -29.90 -25.45
N PRO A 9 17.04 -30.68 -24.48
CA PRO A 9 15.93 -30.24 -23.65
C PRO A 9 16.37 -29.02 -22.83
N LEU A 10 15.61 -27.94 -22.93
CA LEU A 10 15.78 -26.73 -22.12
C LEU A 10 15.76 -27.14 -20.64
N LYS A 11 16.92 -27.06 -19.99
CA LYS A 11 17.01 -27.06 -18.54
C LYS A 11 16.31 -25.80 -18.06
N VAL A 12 15.05 -25.92 -17.68
CA VAL A 12 14.37 -24.91 -16.88
C VAL A 12 15.05 -24.96 -15.52
N SER A 13 15.99 -24.06 -15.27
CA SER A 13 16.47 -23.81 -13.91
C SER A 13 15.25 -23.49 -13.05
N PRO A 14 15.15 -24.04 -11.84
CA PRO A 14 14.10 -23.64 -10.91
C PRO A 14 14.15 -22.12 -10.79
N ARG A 15 13.03 -21.44 -11.01
CA ARG A 15 12.88 -20.04 -10.57
C ARG A 15 13.31 -20.04 -9.12
N GLU A 16 14.38 -19.32 -8.81
CA GLU A 16 14.85 -19.13 -7.45
C GLU A 16 13.62 -18.78 -6.62
N ALA A 17 13.29 -19.68 -5.69
CA ALA A 17 12.26 -19.42 -4.72
C ALA A 17 12.82 -18.27 -3.88
N VAL A 18 12.39 -17.05 -4.19
CA VAL A 18 12.71 -15.86 -3.39
C VAL A 18 12.37 -16.23 -1.95
N GLU A 19 13.39 -16.39 -1.12
CA GLU A 19 13.23 -16.78 0.27
C GLU A 19 12.29 -15.77 0.92
N ARG A 20 11.26 -16.27 1.60
CA ARG A 20 10.21 -15.46 2.25
C ARG A 20 10.74 -14.56 3.38
N ASP A 21 12.05 -14.50 3.57
CA ASP A 21 12.77 -13.82 4.66
C ASP A 21 13.38 -12.46 4.28
N GLU A 22 13.37 -12.02 3.02
CA GLU A 22 13.95 -10.73 2.62
C GLU A 22 12.94 -9.58 2.47
N LEU A 23 11.70 -9.72 2.97
CA LEU A 23 10.81 -8.56 2.99
C LEU A 23 11.38 -7.53 3.97
N PRO A 24 11.66 -6.29 3.52
CA PRO A 24 12.23 -5.27 4.38
C PRO A 24 11.32 -5.04 5.59
N THR A 25 11.92 -4.99 6.77
CA THR A 25 11.23 -4.57 7.99
C THR A 25 11.21 -3.04 8.04
N PHE A 26 10.03 -2.48 8.25
CA PHE A 26 9.86 -1.03 8.41
C PHE A 26 9.87 -0.66 9.89
N GLU A 27 10.60 0.40 10.24
CA GLU A 27 10.70 0.89 11.63
C GLU A 27 9.45 1.67 12.07
N PHE A 28 8.59 2.05 11.13
CA PHE A 28 7.36 2.79 11.43
C PHE A 28 6.17 1.86 11.71
N THR A 29 5.20 2.41 12.42
CA THR A 29 4.00 1.76 12.91
C THR A 29 2.75 2.20 12.15
N GLY A 30 1.63 1.50 12.38
CA GLY A 30 0.33 1.92 11.88
C GLY A 30 -0.10 3.29 12.38
N ALA A 31 0.39 3.74 13.55
CA ALA A 31 0.12 5.09 14.05
C ALA A 31 0.73 6.16 13.14
N GLU A 32 1.96 5.93 12.67
CA GLU A 32 2.67 6.84 11.77
C GLU A 32 2.03 6.84 10.37
N VAL A 33 1.55 5.68 9.89
CA VAL A 33 0.75 5.63 8.65
C VAL A 33 -0.51 6.47 8.77
N VAL A 34 -1.27 6.34 9.86
CA VAL A 34 -2.49 7.15 10.10
C VAL A 34 -2.15 8.64 10.20
N ALA A 35 -1.10 8.99 10.95
CA ALA A 35 -0.65 10.37 11.11
C ALA A 35 -0.25 10.99 9.76
N GLU A 36 0.47 10.24 8.93
CA GLU A 36 0.92 10.70 7.62
C GLU A 36 -0.25 10.88 6.64
N ILE A 37 -1.22 9.96 6.64
CA ILE A 37 -2.47 10.10 5.86
C ILE A 37 -3.23 11.36 6.29
N ARG A 38 -3.42 11.58 7.60
CA ARG A 38 -4.08 12.79 8.11
C ARG A 38 -3.32 14.06 7.72
N ARG A 39 -1.99 14.05 7.80
CA ARG A 39 -1.14 15.17 7.39
C ARG A 39 -1.32 15.49 5.90
N LEU A 40 -1.37 14.47 5.04
CA LEU A 40 -1.59 14.63 3.60
C LEU A 40 -2.99 15.20 3.31
N ALA A 41 -4.03 14.69 3.97
CA ALA A 41 -5.39 15.18 3.82
C ALA A 41 -5.57 16.63 4.31
N LEU A 42 -4.87 17.03 5.38
CA LEU A 42 -4.86 18.42 5.84
C LEU A 42 -4.14 19.34 4.85
N ARG A 43 -3.05 18.86 4.23
CA ARG A 43 -2.25 19.64 3.29
C ARG A 43 -2.90 19.76 1.91
N PHE A 44 -3.62 18.73 1.48
CA PHE A 44 -4.23 18.62 0.16
C PHE A 44 -5.68 18.11 0.27
N PRO A 45 -6.60 18.86 0.90
CA PRO A 45 -7.93 18.37 1.24
C PRO A 45 -8.78 18.06 0.00
N ASP A 46 -8.61 18.83 -1.08
CA ASP A 46 -9.37 18.71 -2.32
C ASP A 46 -8.72 17.75 -3.34
N GLN A 47 -7.60 17.10 -2.97
CA GLN A 47 -6.93 16.17 -3.87
C GLN A 47 -7.79 14.92 -4.09
N GLU A 48 -8.02 14.60 -5.36
CA GLU A 48 -8.57 13.33 -5.82
C GLU A 48 -7.46 12.47 -6.42
N ALA A 49 -7.61 11.15 -6.40
CA ALA A 49 -6.60 10.23 -6.93
C ALA A 49 -7.26 9.03 -7.59
N GLU A 50 -6.56 8.42 -8.54
CA GLU A 50 -6.94 7.10 -9.05
C GLU A 50 -6.87 6.05 -7.93
N CYS A 51 -7.64 4.97 -8.08
CA CYS A 51 -7.56 3.77 -7.23
C CYS A 51 -6.29 2.95 -7.55
N LYS A 52 -5.12 3.58 -7.35
CA LYS A 52 -3.79 2.98 -7.53
C LYS A 52 -2.81 3.53 -6.53
N TYR A 53 -1.87 2.70 -6.07
CA TYR A 53 -0.77 3.17 -5.24
C TYR A 53 0.25 3.98 -6.03
N VAL A 54 0.55 3.58 -7.27
CA VAL A 54 1.51 4.26 -8.16
C VAL A 54 0.83 4.65 -9.48
N GLY A 55 0.97 5.92 -9.84
CA GLY A 55 0.44 6.50 -11.08
C GLY A 55 1.27 6.10 -12.30
N LYS A 56 0.78 6.47 -13.49
CA LYS A 56 1.47 6.20 -14.78
C LYS A 56 2.80 6.96 -14.93
N ASP A 57 3.05 7.93 -14.08
CA ASP A 57 4.25 8.76 -14.02
C ASP A 57 5.29 8.23 -13.02
N ASP A 58 5.14 6.98 -12.55
CA ASP A 58 5.97 6.35 -11.52
C ASP A 58 6.02 7.16 -10.22
N ARG A 59 4.92 7.83 -9.86
CA ARG A 59 4.78 8.56 -8.60
C ARG A 59 3.68 7.96 -7.72
N PRO A 60 3.78 8.07 -6.39
CA PRO A 60 2.69 7.64 -5.52
C PRO A 60 1.43 8.46 -5.81
N CYS A 61 0.30 7.76 -6.01
CA CYS A 61 -0.96 8.32 -6.49
C CYS A 61 -1.99 8.44 -5.35
N CYS A 62 -2.58 7.32 -4.89
CA CYS A 62 -3.55 7.37 -3.80
C CYS A 62 -2.92 7.84 -2.47
N ILE A 63 -3.76 8.34 -1.56
CA ILE A 63 -3.30 8.85 -0.27
C ILE A 63 -2.54 7.80 0.55
N GLY A 64 -2.98 6.54 0.50
CA GLY A 64 -2.30 5.42 1.14
C GLY A 64 -0.92 5.14 0.55
N GLY A 65 -0.82 5.16 -0.79
CA GLY A 65 0.45 4.98 -1.50
C GLY A 65 1.41 6.12 -1.23
N ARG A 66 0.91 7.35 -1.23
CA ARG A 66 1.71 8.54 -0.90
C ARG A 66 2.21 8.53 0.54
N ALA A 67 1.36 8.14 1.48
CA ALA A 67 1.77 8.02 2.88
C ALA A 67 2.87 6.97 3.07
N LEU A 68 2.67 5.76 2.53
CA LEU A 68 3.66 4.69 2.63
C LEU A 68 4.98 5.06 1.94
N ALA A 69 4.94 5.69 0.76
CA ALA A 69 6.13 6.17 0.08
C ALA A 69 6.89 7.24 0.89
N ASN A 70 6.16 8.19 1.50
CA ASN A 70 6.78 9.22 2.37
C ASN A 70 7.43 8.60 3.62
N LEU A 71 6.91 7.48 4.11
CA LEU A 71 7.47 6.70 5.23
C LEU A 71 8.61 5.75 4.80
N GLY A 72 8.98 5.74 3.52
CA GLY A 72 10.12 4.99 3.01
C GLY A 72 9.79 3.64 2.38
N VAL A 73 8.50 3.32 2.14
CA VAL A 73 8.15 2.12 1.36
C VAL A 73 8.56 2.32 -0.10
N PRO A 74 9.42 1.45 -0.68
CA PRO A 74 9.81 1.55 -2.07
C PRO A 74 8.62 1.43 -3.03
N LEU A 75 8.65 2.20 -4.12
CA LEU A 75 7.57 2.17 -5.14
C LEU A 75 7.39 0.78 -5.75
N SER A 76 8.46 -0.02 -5.87
CA SER A 76 8.39 -1.40 -6.36
C SER A 76 7.48 -2.28 -5.51
N LEU A 77 7.48 -2.11 -4.18
CA LEU A 77 6.57 -2.83 -3.28
C LEU A 77 5.14 -2.31 -3.39
N LEU A 78 4.95 -1.00 -3.60
CA LEU A 78 3.64 -0.42 -3.82
C LEU A 78 3.01 -0.90 -5.14
N ILE A 79 3.81 -1.02 -6.21
CA ILE A 79 3.40 -1.58 -7.51
C ILE A 79 2.97 -3.05 -7.35
N GLN A 80 3.71 -3.85 -6.58
CA GLN A 80 3.34 -5.24 -6.29
C GLN A 80 2.08 -5.36 -5.43
N ALA A 81 1.76 -4.32 -4.66
CA ALA A 81 0.58 -4.24 -3.81
C ALA A 81 -0.68 -3.75 -4.55
N GLU A 82 -0.60 -3.39 -5.83
CA GLU A 82 -1.76 -2.93 -6.59
C GLU A 82 -2.93 -3.92 -6.55
N GLY A 83 -4.15 -3.38 -6.47
CA GLY A 83 -5.36 -4.17 -6.28
C GLY A 83 -5.53 -4.77 -4.87
N THR A 84 -4.62 -4.51 -3.94
CA THR A 84 -4.71 -4.96 -2.54
C THR A 84 -5.14 -3.81 -1.63
N ALA A 85 -6.11 -4.07 -0.74
CA ALA A 85 -6.56 -3.10 0.25
C ALA A 85 -5.45 -2.72 1.25
N LEU A 86 -5.45 -1.46 1.71
CA LEU A 86 -4.37 -0.87 2.50
C LEU A 86 -4.12 -1.58 3.84
N ASP A 87 -5.17 -2.10 4.49
CA ASP A 87 -5.04 -2.95 5.70
C ASP A 87 -4.21 -4.22 5.46
N THR A 88 -4.42 -4.82 4.29
CA THR A 88 -3.75 -6.03 3.85
C THR A 88 -2.33 -5.71 3.42
N VAL A 89 -2.09 -4.57 2.77
CA VAL A 89 -0.74 -4.07 2.48
C VAL A 89 0.04 -3.86 3.77
N MET A 90 -0.54 -3.18 4.77
CA MET A 90 0.11 -2.99 6.07
C MET A 90 0.50 -4.33 6.72
N SER A 91 -0.38 -5.33 6.64
CA SER A 91 -0.11 -6.68 7.17
C SER A 91 0.98 -7.42 6.39
N ARG A 92 0.99 -7.34 5.06
CA ARG A 92 2.01 -7.96 4.20
C ARG A 92 3.39 -7.34 4.38
N LEU A 93 3.44 -6.03 4.57
CA LEU A 93 4.66 -5.28 4.87
C LEU A 93 5.07 -5.40 6.35
N ARG A 94 4.37 -6.21 7.15
CA ARG A 94 4.67 -6.44 8.58
C ARG A 94 4.69 -5.15 9.41
N ILE A 95 3.92 -4.12 9.00
CA ILE A 95 3.78 -2.88 9.76
C ILE A 95 2.98 -3.18 11.03
N THR A 96 3.59 -2.91 12.18
CA THR A 96 2.95 -3.10 13.49
C THR A 96 1.81 -2.11 13.65
N ALA A 97 0.57 -2.61 13.64
CA ALA A 97 -0.64 -1.79 13.68
C ALA A 97 -1.75 -2.44 14.50
N THR A 98 -2.56 -1.64 15.18
CA THR A 98 -3.78 -2.13 15.83
C THR A 98 -4.84 -2.51 14.80
N GLN A 99 -5.83 -3.31 15.19
CA GLN A 99 -6.99 -3.60 14.33
C GLN A 99 -7.70 -2.32 13.93
N TRP A 100 -7.81 -1.36 14.86
CA TRP A 100 -8.39 -0.05 14.60
C TRP A 100 -7.63 0.71 13.50
N GLN A 101 -6.30 0.78 13.56
CA GLN A 101 -5.49 1.48 12.54
C GLN A 101 -5.67 0.85 11.15
N ARG A 102 -5.71 -0.48 11.07
CA ARG A 102 -5.95 -1.20 9.81
C ARG A 102 -7.35 -0.92 9.27
N SER A 103 -8.38 -1.02 10.11
CA SER A 103 -9.76 -0.74 9.74
C SER A 103 -9.94 0.70 9.25
N TRP A 104 -9.36 1.65 9.98
CA TRP A 104 -9.38 3.06 9.61
C TRP A 104 -8.69 3.29 8.26
N ALA A 105 -7.51 2.72 8.05
CA ALA A 105 -6.76 2.86 6.79
C ALA A 105 -7.54 2.27 5.60
N ARG A 106 -8.17 1.11 5.77
CA ARG A 106 -9.06 0.50 4.77
C ARG A 106 -10.25 1.40 4.46
N SER A 107 -10.89 1.98 5.49
CA SER A 107 -12.03 2.87 5.31
C SER A 107 -11.64 4.15 4.57
N THR A 108 -10.50 4.76 4.91
CA THR A 108 -9.98 5.94 4.21
C THR A 108 -9.74 5.63 2.73
N GLN A 109 -9.06 4.52 2.42
CA GLN A 109 -8.85 4.10 1.03
C GLN A 109 -10.18 3.85 0.30
N ALA A 110 -11.11 3.11 0.91
CA ALA A 110 -12.40 2.82 0.28
C ALA A 110 -13.21 4.09 -0.02
N ASN A 111 -13.17 5.10 0.85
CA ASN A 111 -13.82 6.39 0.59
C ASN A 111 -13.17 7.12 -0.58
N GLN A 112 -11.83 7.14 -0.65
CA GLN A 112 -11.11 7.72 -1.78
C GLN A 112 -11.44 7.00 -3.09
N ASP A 113 -11.42 5.66 -3.10
CA ASP A 113 -11.66 4.84 -4.29
C ASP A 113 -13.11 4.99 -4.81
N ASN A 114 -14.03 5.45 -3.96
CA ASN A 114 -15.39 5.87 -4.32
C ASN A 114 -15.48 7.33 -4.81
N GLY A 115 -14.35 7.98 -5.09
CA GLY A 115 -14.27 9.32 -5.65
C GLY A 115 -14.30 10.46 -4.62
N MET A 116 -14.12 10.17 -3.32
CA MET A 116 -14.00 11.26 -2.35
C MET A 116 -12.60 11.89 -2.41
N ALA A 117 -12.56 13.22 -2.37
CA ALA A 117 -11.33 13.96 -2.11
C ALA A 117 -10.73 13.57 -0.75
N TRP A 118 -9.40 13.67 -0.63
CA TRP A 118 -8.61 13.19 0.51
C TRP A 118 -9.11 13.68 1.87
N GLY A 119 -9.41 14.99 1.98
CA GLY A 119 -9.95 15.57 3.21
C GLY A 119 -11.25 14.90 3.64
N ARG A 120 -12.18 14.74 2.69
CA ARG A 120 -13.48 14.11 2.94
C ARG A 120 -13.36 12.62 3.26
N ALA A 121 -12.48 11.90 2.56
CA ALA A 121 -12.23 10.48 2.81
C ALA A 121 -11.72 10.25 4.24
N VAL A 122 -10.78 11.07 4.70
CA VAL A 122 -10.25 11.02 6.06
C VAL A 122 -11.29 11.42 7.10
N SER A 123 -12.01 12.53 6.91
CA SER A 123 -13.08 12.95 7.85
C SER A 123 -14.18 11.89 7.99
N THR A 124 -14.51 11.21 6.89
CA THR A 124 -15.49 10.12 6.89
C THR A 124 -14.96 8.91 7.66
N ALA A 125 -13.71 8.51 7.45
CA ALA A 125 -13.08 7.44 8.22
C ALA A 125 -12.99 7.78 9.71
N ASP A 126 -12.60 9.00 10.06
CA ASP A 126 -12.56 9.50 11.44
C ASP A 126 -13.95 9.44 12.10
N PHE A 127 -15.00 9.84 11.39
CA PHE A 127 -16.38 9.76 11.90
C PHE A 127 -16.77 8.31 12.25
N TYR A 128 -16.54 7.36 11.33
CA TYR A 128 -16.89 5.95 11.56
C TYR A 128 -16.06 5.27 12.66
N HIS A 129 -14.87 5.79 12.94
CA HIS A 129 -13.92 5.19 13.88
C HIS A 129 -13.77 5.96 15.18
N SER A 130 -14.53 7.06 15.35
CA SER A 130 -14.54 7.92 16.54
C SER A 130 -14.95 7.18 17.83
N GLY A 131 -15.75 6.12 17.72
CA GLY A 131 -16.21 5.31 18.87
C GLY A 131 -15.23 4.24 19.37
N SER A 132 -14.13 3.97 18.66
CA SER A 132 -13.18 2.90 19.01
C SER A 132 -11.91 3.38 19.71
N ALA A 133 -11.72 4.69 19.87
CA ALA A 133 -10.53 5.26 20.53
C ALA A 133 -10.64 5.28 22.08
N VAL A 134 -11.78 4.86 22.66
CA VAL A 134 -12.07 5.02 24.10
C VAL A 134 -11.81 3.74 24.91
N THR A 135 -11.37 2.64 24.30
CA THR A 135 -11.24 1.34 24.99
C THR A 135 -9.92 0.61 24.73
N ALA A 136 -8.79 1.33 24.70
CA ALA A 136 -7.46 0.71 24.71
C ALA A 136 -6.66 1.18 25.93
#